data_AF-A0A3R6HIB3-F1
#
_entry.id   AF-A0A3R6HIB3-F1
#
_cell.length_a   1.000
_cell.length_b   1.000
_cell.length_c   1.000
_cell.angle_alpha   90.00
_cell.angle_beta   90.00
_cell.angle_gamma   90.00
#
_symmetry.space_group_name_H-M   'P 1'
#
loop_
_entity.id
_entity.type
_entity.pdbx_description
1 polymer ?
#
loop_
_entity_poly.entity_id
_entity_poly.type
_entity_poly.pdbx_seq_one_letter_code
_entity_poly.pdbx_strand_id
1 'polypeptide(L)'
;MKKLENPKWEECRDYLRNTILPRLQEIQRDLFGDEFLAPVVSVGGNGEYVSAHISVMKDTKVLNSVYQHFCFCDSREKIDSQYAQLTEFIEKYKA
;
A
#
# COMPACT_ATOMS: atom_id res chain seq x y z
N MET A 1 -10.38 12.52 16.55
CA MET A 1 -9.85 12.96 15.24
C MET A 1 -10.56 14.23 14.83
N LYS A 2 -9.85 15.27 14.35
CA LYS A 2 -10.50 16.43 13.73
C LYS A 2 -11.08 15.99 12.37
N LYS A 3 -12.26 16.52 12.03
CA LYS A 3 -12.84 16.35 10.70
C LYS A 3 -12.04 17.18 9.69
N LEU A 4 -11.82 16.63 8.50
CA LEU A 4 -11.25 17.34 7.36
C LEU A 4 -12.30 18.29 6.78
N GLU A 5 -11.84 19.39 6.20
CA GLU A 5 -12.70 20.46 5.67
C GLU A 5 -13.47 20.02 4.42
N ASN A 6 -12.95 19.03 3.67
CA ASN A 6 -13.55 18.52 2.44
C ASN A 6 -14.19 17.14 2.66
N PRO A 7 -15.52 16.99 2.47
CA PRO A 7 -16.20 15.70 2.61
C PRO A 7 -15.61 14.58 1.73
N LYS A 8 -15.14 14.90 0.52
CA LYS A 8 -14.51 13.91 -0.39
C LYS A 8 -13.22 13.33 0.20
N TRP A 9 -12.50 14.14 0.97
CA TRP A 9 -11.28 13.71 1.65
C TRP A 9 -11.57 12.80 2.82
N GLU A 10 -12.66 13.00 3.55
CA GLU A 10 -13.10 12.03 4.56
C GLU A 10 -13.52 10.71 3.94
N GLU A 11 -14.27 10.74 2.83
CA GLU A 11 -14.64 9.52 2.10
C GLU A 11 -13.41 8.74 1.61
N CYS A 12 -12.43 9.44 1.03
CA CYS A 12 -11.20 8.80 0.58
C CYS A 12 -10.33 8.31 1.75
N ARG A 13 -10.27 9.04 2.86
CA ARG A 13 -9.59 8.59 4.07
C ARG A 13 -10.25 7.35 4.67
N ASP A 14 -11.58 7.30 4.71
CA ASP A 14 -12.31 6.11 5.12
C ASP A 14 -12.06 4.95 4.16
N TYR A 15 -11.92 5.22 2.86
CA TYR A 15 -11.51 4.21 1.89
C TYR A 15 -10.11 3.66 2.15
N LEU A 16 -9.14 4.54 2.43
CA LEU A 16 -7.79 4.13 2.83
C LEU A 16 -7.82 3.25 4.10
N ARG A 17 -8.55 3.68 5.12
CA ARG A 17 -8.64 3.01 6.42
C ARG A 17 -9.34 1.66 6.34
N ASN A 18 -10.45 1.58 5.62
CA ASN A 18 -11.35 0.43 5.66
C ASN A 18 -11.15 -0.53 4.49
N THR A 19 -10.45 -0.12 3.42
CA THR A 19 -10.22 -0.95 2.23
C THR A 19 -8.75 -1.16 1.93
N ILE A 20 -7.98 -0.09 1.72
CA ILE A 20 -6.59 -0.22 1.24
C ILE A 20 -5.66 -0.75 2.32
N LEU A 21 -5.69 -0.17 3.52
CA LEU A 21 -4.82 -0.61 4.61
C LEU A 21 -5.03 -2.08 4.99
N PRO A 22 -6.27 -2.58 5.20
CA PRO A 22 -6.49 -4.00 5.47
C PRO A 22 -5.92 -4.91 4.38
N ARG A 23 -6.15 -4.60 3.10
CA ARG A 23 -5.61 -5.38 1.98
C ARG A 23 -4.09 -5.42 1.94
N LEU A 24 -3.42 -4.30 2.22
CA LEU A 24 -1.96 -4.25 2.31
C LEU A 24 -1.42 -5.08 3.50
N GLN A 25 -2.14 -5.09 4.61
CA GLN A 25 -1.81 -5.92 5.77
C GLN A 25 -2.04 -7.41 5.51
N GLU A 26 -3.06 -7.76 4.72
CA GLU A 26 -3.27 -9.13 4.23
C GLU A 26 -2.12 -9.57 3.33
N ILE A 27 -1.71 -8.74 2.37
CA ILE A 27 -0.51 -9.00 1.55
C ILE A 27 0.73 -9.19 2.43
N GLN A 28 0.95 -8.32 3.42
CA GLN A 28 2.08 -8.45 4.33
C GLN A 28 2.07 -9.78 5.09
N ARG A 29 0.88 -10.26 5.48
CA ARG A 29 0.70 -11.56 6.14
C ARG A 29 0.90 -12.72 5.18
N ASP A 30 0.41 -12.62 3.95
CA ASP A 30 0.53 -13.70 2.94
C ASP A 30 1.96 -13.88 2.46
N LEU A 31 2.75 -12.79 2.43
CA LEU A 31 4.18 -12.81 2.14
C LEU A 31 5.04 -13.18 3.36
N PHE A 32 4.44 -13.43 4.53
CA PHE A 32 5.20 -13.81 5.71
C PHE A 32 5.89 -15.17 5.49
N GLY A 33 7.21 -15.17 5.50
CA GLY A 33 8.04 -16.34 5.21
C GLY A 33 8.51 -16.45 3.76
N ASP A 34 8.13 -15.52 2.89
CA ASP A 34 8.75 -15.35 1.58
C ASP A 34 10.08 -14.60 1.74
N GLU A 35 11.19 -15.33 1.61
CA GLU A 35 12.54 -14.76 1.73
C GLU A 35 12.90 -13.82 0.56
N PHE A 36 12.15 -13.87 -0.53
CA PHE A 36 12.38 -13.05 -1.72
C PHE A 36 11.59 -11.75 -1.70
N LEU A 37 10.45 -11.66 -1.03
CA LEU A 37 9.61 -10.45 -1.00
C LEU A 37 9.57 -9.83 0.40
N ALA A 38 10.05 -8.60 0.51
CA ALA A 38 10.09 -7.84 1.75
C ALA A 38 9.10 -6.66 1.74
N PRO A 39 7.86 -6.84 2.23
CA PRO A 39 6.87 -5.78 2.31
C PRO A 39 7.04 -4.88 3.54
N VAL A 40 6.88 -3.57 3.34
CA VAL A 40 6.80 -2.54 4.39
C VAL A 40 5.55 -1.72 4.15
N VAL A 41 4.67 -1.65 5.15
CA VAL A 41 3.44 -0.85 5.12
C VAL A 41 3.50 0.21 6.22
N SER A 42 3.21 1.46 5.87
CA SER A 42 3.22 2.59 6.79
C SER A 42 1.93 3.40 6.67
N VAL A 43 1.51 4.01 7.78
CA VAL A 43 0.35 4.90 7.84
C VAL A 43 0.83 6.29 8.25
N GLY A 44 0.47 7.30 7.46
CA GLY A 44 0.75 8.69 7.76
C GLY A 44 0.00 9.18 9.00
N GLY A 45 0.52 10.24 9.62
CA GLY A 45 -0.15 10.91 10.73
C GLY A 45 -1.60 11.22 10.39
N ASN A 46 -2.51 11.05 11.36
CA ASN A 46 -3.96 11.24 11.17
C ASN A 46 -4.61 10.39 10.05
N GLY A 47 -3.93 9.39 9.49
CA GLY A 47 -4.42 8.63 8.35
C GLY A 47 -4.42 9.45 7.06
N GLU A 48 -3.49 10.40 6.93
CA GLU A 48 -3.38 11.25 5.73
C GLU A 48 -2.98 10.44 4.48
N TYR A 49 -2.27 9.34 4.70
CA TYR A 49 -1.92 8.41 3.65
C TYR A 49 -1.68 7.02 4.21
N VAL A 50 -1.67 6.05 3.31
CA VAL A 50 -1.08 4.74 3.50
C VAL A 50 0.02 4.59 2.44
N SER A 51 1.15 4.00 2.80
CA SER A 51 2.20 3.69 1.82
C SER A 51 2.62 2.24 1.92
N ALA A 52 2.95 1.64 0.78
CA ALA A 52 3.49 0.30 0.70
C ALA A 52 4.76 0.31 -0.13
N HIS A 53 5.82 -0.30 0.40
CA HIS A 53 7.08 -0.55 -0.28
C HIS A 53 7.34 -2.04 -0.28
N ILE A 54 7.58 -2.64 -1.45
CA ILE A 54 7.87 -4.06 -1.57
C ILE A 54 9.18 -4.19 -2.33
N SER A 55 10.16 -4.81 -1.69
CA SER A 55 11.46 -5.11 -2.28
C SER A 55 11.56 -6.58 -2.65
N VAL A 56 12.12 -6.86 -3.82
CA VAL A 56 12.59 -8.20 -4.20
C VAL A 56 14.03 -8.35 -3.73
N MET A 57 14.29 -9.31 -2.86
CA MET A 57 15.57 -9.57 -2.22
C MET A 57 16.18 -10.87 -2.75
N LYS A 58 17.48 -10.86 -2.99
CA LYS A 58 18.27 -12.08 -3.22
C LYS A 58 19.65 -11.89 -2.61
N ASP A 59 20.09 -12.83 -1.78
CA ASP A 59 21.40 -12.79 -1.12
C ASP A 59 21.69 -11.42 -0.47
N THR A 60 20.70 -10.87 0.26
CA THR A 60 20.72 -9.54 0.91
C THR A 60 20.74 -8.32 -0.02
N LYS A 61 20.69 -8.51 -1.34
CA LYS A 61 20.63 -7.42 -2.32
C LYS A 61 19.21 -7.18 -2.79
N VAL A 62 18.84 -5.92 -2.90
CA VAL A 62 17.60 -5.51 -3.57
C VAL A 62 17.81 -5.65 -5.08
N LEU A 63 17.01 -6.51 -5.73
CA LEU A 63 17.02 -6.69 -7.17
C LEU A 63 16.05 -5.75 -7.87
N ASN A 64 14.89 -5.52 -7.24
CA ASN A 64 13.85 -4.62 -7.73
C ASN A 64 12.98 -4.17 -6.55
N SER A 65 12.21 -3.10 -6.74
CA SER A 65 11.29 -2.59 -5.72
C SER A 65 10.13 -1.84 -6.35
N VAL A 66 8.98 -1.85 -5.68
CA VAL A 66 7.85 -0.97 -5.97
C VAL A 66 7.48 -0.16 -4.73
N TYR A 67 7.14 1.11 -4.94
CA TYR A 67 6.63 1.99 -3.89
C TYR A 67 5.30 2.59 -4.35
N GLN A 68 4.29 2.53 -3.48
CA GLN A 68 3.02 3.22 -3.69
C GLN A 68 2.64 4.07 -2.48
N HIS A 69 2.14 5.26 -2.77
CA HIS A 69 1.68 6.24 -1.81
C HIS A 69 0.23 6.60 -2.10
N PHE A 70 -0.67 6.19 -1.21
CA PHE A 70 -2.11 6.37 -1.31
C PHE A 70 -2.55 7.53 -0.41
N CYS A 71 -2.86 8.71 -0.97
CA CYS A 71 -3.28 9.89 -0.21
C CYS A 71 -4.80 10.01 -0.12
N PHE A 72 -5.37 10.53 0.98
CA PHE A 72 -6.81 10.85 1.02
C PHE A 72 -7.21 11.92 -0.01
N CYS A 73 -6.23 12.67 -0.49
CA CYS A 73 -6.38 13.74 -1.45
C CYS A 73 -6.46 13.24 -2.90
N ASP A 74 -6.12 11.96 -3.13
CA ASP A 74 -6.21 11.32 -4.44
C ASP A 74 -7.64 10.87 -4.75
N SER A 75 -7.94 10.71 -6.04
CA SER A 75 -9.19 10.08 -6.45
C SER A 75 -9.15 8.57 -6.14
N ARG A 76 -10.32 7.99 -5.89
CA ARG A 76 -10.45 6.54 -5.69
C ARG A 76 -9.90 5.73 -6.87
N GLU A 77 -10.12 6.18 -8.10
CA GLU A 77 -9.58 5.56 -9.31
C GLU A 77 -8.05 5.53 -9.32
N LYS A 78 -7.41 6.62 -8.88
CA LYS A 78 -5.95 6.69 -8.76
C LYS A 78 -5.44 5.73 -7.70
N ILE A 79 -6.09 5.71 -6.54
CA ILE A 79 -5.77 4.77 -5.44
C ILE A 79 -5.88 3.31 -5.94
N ASP A 80 -6.97 2.98 -6.63
CA ASP A 80 -7.21 1.63 -7.15
C ASP A 80 -6.18 1.25 -8.23
N SER A 81 -5.81 2.17 -9.11
CA SER A 81 -4.74 1.98 -10.11
C SER A 81 -3.37 1.74 -9.48
N GLN A 82 -3.01 2.53 -8.46
CA GLN A 82 -1.77 2.32 -7.70
C GLN A 82 -1.77 0.96 -7.00
N TYR A 83 -2.91 0.55 -6.44
CA TYR A 83 -3.06 -0.73 -5.78
C TYR A 83 -2.89 -1.89 -6.78
N ALA A 84 -3.50 -1.78 -7.97
CA ALA A 84 -3.34 -2.76 -9.04
C ALA A 84 -1.87 -2.92 -9.47
N GLN A 85 -1.16 -1.82 -9.69
CA GLN A 85 0.28 -1.84 -10.02
C GLN A 85 1.12 -2.56 -8.96
N LEU A 86 0.80 -2.36 -7.68
CA LEU A 86 1.48 -3.05 -6.60
C LEU A 86 1.18 -4.56 -6.62
N THR A 87 -0.08 -4.96 -6.82
CA THR A 87 -0.43 -6.39 -6.92
C THR A 87 0.20 -7.06 -8.14
N GLU A 88 0.23 -6.39 -9.30
CA GLU A 88 0.89 -6.90 -10.51
C GLU A 88 2.40 -7.10 -10.30
N PHE A 89 3.04 -6.15 -9.60
CA PHE A 89 4.45 -6.30 -9.22
C PHE A 89 4.65 -7.55 -8.35
N ILE A 90 3.82 -7.75 -7.33
CA ILE A 90 3.93 -8.93 -6.45
C ILE A 90 3.76 -10.21 -7.26
N GLU A 91 2.70 -10.33 -8.06
CA GLU A 91 2.41 -11.53 -8.85
C GLU A 91 3.52 -11.85 -9.85
N LYS A 92 4.22 -10.85 -10.39
CA LYS A 92 5.40 -11.06 -11.25
C LYS A 92 6.56 -11.77 -10.53
N TYR A 93 6.68 -11.59 -9.22
CA TYR A 93 7.80 -12.08 -8.41
C TYR A 93 7.42 -13.18 -7.42
N LYS A 94 6.13 -13.48 -7.25
CA LYS A 94 5.67 -14.72 -6.64
C LYS A 94 6.04 -15.88 -7.58
N ALA A 95 6.82 -16.82 -7.07
CA ALA A 95 7.25 -18.02 -7.79
C ALA A 95 6.09 -18.98 -8.07
#